data_AF-A0A1B6HP53-F1
#
_entry.id   AF-A0A1B6HP53-F1
#
_cell.length_a   1.000
_cell.length_b   1.000
_cell.length_c   1.000
_cell.angle_alpha   90.00
_cell.angle_beta   90.00
_cell.angle_gamma   90.00
#
_symmetry.space_group_name_H-M   'P 1'
#
loop_
_entity.id
_entity.type
_entity.pdbx_description
1 polymer ?
#
loop_
_entity_poly.entity_id
_entity_poly.type
_entity_poly.pdbx_seq_one_letter_code
_entity_poly.pdbx_strand_id
1 'polypeptide(L)'
;CGSAVARVMPSALRPHTKITDILVPVRPHLDLTFDNILAHINTVYVLKSKEDVMVTVSSHEFSSLRLKGQMLSIPETDLIMFVCYPSVMNLDDLVRRGLYISDIPVHDATRDLVLMSEQFEADYKLTRNLELLTDKLQQTYRLLDGEKQK
;
A
#
# COMPACT_ATOMS: atom_id res chain seq x y z
N CYS A 1 3.50 -19.54 3.20
CA CYS A 1 3.64 -18.07 3.12
C CYS A 1 3.23 -17.62 1.72
N GLY A 2 2.57 -16.46 1.57
CA GLY A 2 2.19 -15.93 0.25
C GLY A 2 3.41 -15.50 -0.58
N SER A 3 3.32 -15.56 -1.91
CA SER A 3 4.44 -15.29 -2.83
C SER A 3 5.00 -13.87 -2.69
N ALA A 4 4.14 -12.86 -2.57
CA ALA A 4 4.55 -11.47 -2.39
C ALA A 4 5.32 -11.28 -1.08
N VAL A 5 4.80 -11.79 0.04
CA VAL A 5 5.44 -11.73 1.36
C VAL A 5 6.77 -12.48 1.35
N ALA A 6 6.83 -13.67 0.74
CA ALA A 6 8.07 -14.43 0.58
C ALA A 6 9.16 -13.63 -0.16
N ARG A 7 8.76 -12.81 -1.14
CA ARG A 7 9.67 -11.96 -1.92
C ARG A 7 10.12 -10.71 -1.15
N VAL A 8 9.19 -9.99 -0.52
CA VAL A 8 9.51 -8.73 0.17
C VAL A 8 10.05 -8.94 1.59
N MET A 9 9.75 -10.05 2.24
CA MET A 9 10.14 -10.42 3.60
C MET A 9 10.72 -11.84 3.61
N PRO A 10 11.91 -12.08 3.04
CA PRO A 10 12.49 -13.42 2.95
C PRO A 10 12.77 -14.06 4.31
N SER A 11 12.93 -13.23 5.35
CA SER A 11 13.04 -13.67 6.74
C SER A 11 11.84 -14.52 7.20
N ALA A 12 10.65 -14.33 6.60
CA ALA A 12 9.44 -15.12 6.87
C ALA A 12 9.52 -16.58 6.39
N LEU A 13 10.47 -16.91 5.52
CA LEU A 13 10.69 -18.27 5.03
C LEU A 13 11.68 -19.05 5.89
N ARG A 14 12.39 -18.40 6.80
CA ARG A 14 13.39 -19.06 7.64
C ARG A 14 12.70 -20.01 8.62
N PRO A 15 13.22 -21.25 8.79
CA PRO A 15 12.67 -22.19 9.77
C PRO A 15 12.61 -21.58 11.17
N HIS A 16 11.56 -21.90 11.92
CA HIS A 16 11.36 -21.48 13.31
C HIS A 16 11.29 -19.97 13.56
N THR A 17 11.02 -19.17 12.52
CA THR A 17 10.79 -17.73 12.70
C THR A 17 9.42 -17.48 13.30
N LYS A 18 9.35 -16.69 14.38
CA LYS A 18 8.06 -16.32 14.99
C LYS A 18 7.44 -15.17 14.22
N ILE A 19 6.10 -15.13 14.15
CA ILE A 19 5.39 -13.99 13.55
C ILE A 19 5.75 -12.68 14.25
N THR A 20 5.95 -12.71 15.57
CA THR A 20 6.36 -11.57 16.41
C THR A 20 7.78 -11.07 16.13
N ASP A 21 8.62 -11.87 15.46
CA ASP A 21 9.97 -11.45 15.08
C ASP A 21 9.91 -10.51 13.86
N ILE A 22 8.88 -10.66 13.04
CA ILE A 22 8.71 -10.02 11.72
C ILE A 22 7.67 -8.90 11.77
N LEU A 23 6.55 -9.16 12.45
CA LEU A 23 5.36 -8.31 12.45
C LEU A 23 5.05 -7.84 13.88
N VAL A 24 4.56 -6.60 13.96
CA VAL A 24 4.04 -6.01 15.19
C VAL A 24 2.56 -5.63 15.02
N PRO A 25 1.71 -5.89 16.01
CA PRO A 25 0.31 -5.49 15.95
C PRO A 25 0.18 -3.98 16.09
N VAL A 26 -0.46 -3.34 15.10
CA VAL A 26 -0.91 -1.94 15.18
C VAL A 26 -2.33 -1.90 15.71
N ARG A 27 -3.19 -2.84 15.28
CA ARG A 27 -4.55 -3.02 15.78
C ARG A 27 -4.97 -4.50 15.70
N PRO A 28 -5.79 -4.99 16.63
CA PRO A 28 -5.99 -4.45 17.99
C PRO A 28 -4.66 -4.41 18.78
N HIS A 29 -4.58 -3.55 19.81
CA HIS A 29 -3.39 -3.46 20.68
C HIS A 29 -3.41 -4.63 21.68
N LEU A 30 -2.92 -5.78 21.24
CA LEU A 30 -2.78 -6.99 22.05
C LEU A 30 -1.52 -7.75 21.65
N ASP A 31 -1.05 -8.62 22.52
CA ASP A 31 0.04 -9.54 22.19
C ASP A 31 -0.46 -10.62 21.23
N LEU A 32 0.32 -10.92 20.19
CA LEU A 32 0.01 -11.94 19.18
C LEU A 32 0.18 -13.36 19.72
N THR A 33 -0.62 -13.71 20.74
CA THR A 33 -0.76 -15.07 21.28
C THR A 33 -2.00 -15.74 20.68
N PHE A 34 -2.03 -17.06 20.70
CA PHE A 34 -3.13 -17.84 20.16
C PHE A 34 -4.46 -17.49 20.84
N ASP A 35 -4.48 -17.48 22.18
CA ASP A 35 -5.66 -17.16 22.98
C ASP A 35 -6.19 -15.74 22.70
N ASN A 36 -5.30 -14.75 22.61
CA ASN A 36 -5.69 -13.38 22.33
C ASN A 36 -6.28 -13.23 20.93
N ILE A 37 -5.74 -13.96 19.94
CA ILE A 37 -6.27 -13.94 18.57
C ILE A 37 -7.63 -14.63 18.51
N LEU A 38 -7.80 -15.78 19.17
CA LEU A 38 -9.10 -16.47 19.23
C LEU A 38 -10.16 -15.63 19.94
N ALA A 39 -9.81 -14.97 21.05
CA ALA A 39 -10.71 -14.08 21.78
C ALA A 39 -11.18 -12.88 20.93
N HIS A 40 -10.39 -12.48 19.92
CA HIS A 40 -10.66 -11.35 19.04
C HIS A 40 -10.74 -11.75 17.56
N ILE A 41 -11.17 -12.98 17.26
CA ILE A 41 -11.12 -13.55 15.90
C ILE A 41 -11.93 -12.73 14.88
N ASN A 42 -13.02 -12.11 15.32
CA ASN A 42 -13.88 -11.27 14.48
C ASN A 42 -13.37 -9.83 14.30
N THR A 43 -12.17 -9.52 14.77
CA THR A 43 -11.58 -8.19 14.63
C THR A 43 -10.73 -8.10 13.37
N VAL A 44 -10.66 -6.89 12.79
CA VAL A 44 -9.74 -6.61 11.69
C VAL A 44 -8.37 -6.30 12.27
N TYR A 45 -7.38 -7.08 11.87
CA TYR A 45 -6.00 -6.94 12.29
C TYR A 45 -5.26 -6.01 11.32
N VAL A 46 -4.43 -5.15 11.87
CA VAL A 46 -3.43 -4.37 11.14
C VAL A 46 -2.08 -4.70 11.73
N LEU A 47 -1.26 -5.42 10.97
CA LEU A 47 0.11 -5.76 11.35
C LEU A 47 1.08 -4.90 10.55
N LYS A 48 2.14 -4.41 11.18
CA LYS A 48 3.22 -3.68 10.51
C LYS A 48 4.49 -4.53 10.56
N SER A 49 5.23 -4.60 9.46
CA SER A 49 6.56 -5.21 9.51
C SER A 49 7.56 -4.33 10.26
N LYS A 50 8.51 -4.97 10.94
CA LYS A 50 9.66 -4.26 11.52
C LYS A 50 10.59 -3.76 10.41
N GLU A 51 11.38 -2.74 10.73
CA GLU A 51 12.16 -1.96 9.75
C GLU A 51 13.25 -2.77 9.02
N ASP A 52 13.78 -3.84 9.62
CA ASP A 52 14.87 -4.65 9.06
C ASP A 52 14.40 -5.96 8.39
N VAL A 53 13.09 -6.13 8.26
CA VAL A 53 12.51 -7.38 7.77
C VAL A 53 12.36 -7.36 6.25
N MET A 54 12.10 -6.17 5.69
CA MET A 54 11.83 -6.00 4.28
C MET A 54 13.10 -5.77 3.48
N VAL A 55 13.17 -6.42 2.31
CA VAL A 55 14.18 -6.11 1.30
C VAL A 55 13.61 -5.00 0.42
N THR A 56 14.01 -3.75 0.68
CA THR A 56 13.57 -2.60 -0.10
C THR A 56 14.71 -2.01 -0.91
N VAL A 57 14.38 -1.49 -2.09
CA VAL A 57 15.34 -0.85 -3.01
C VAL A 57 15.53 0.64 -2.69
N SER A 58 14.72 1.18 -1.77
CA SER A 58 14.54 2.61 -1.53
C SER A 58 14.78 3.01 -0.06
N SER A 59 14.57 4.30 0.26
CA SER A 59 14.81 4.93 1.57
C SER A 59 14.10 4.26 2.74
N HIS A 60 14.58 4.50 3.98
CA HIS A 60 14.03 3.94 5.23
C HIS A 60 12.51 4.11 5.40
N GLU A 61 11.89 5.14 4.82
CA GLU A 61 10.43 5.34 4.89
C GLU A 61 9.60 4.20 4.26
N PHE A 62 10.20 3.45 3.32
CA PHE A 62 9.54 2.34 2.64
C PHE A 62 9.91 0.97 3.22
N SER A 63 10.78 0.90 4.24
CA SER A 63 11.26 -0.35 4.83
C SER A 63 10.25 -1.07 5.73
N SER A 64 9.03 -0.55 5.84
CA SER A 64 7.94 -1.20 6.57
C SER A 64 6.73 -1.45 5.67
N LEU A 65 5.90 -2.44 5.97
CA LEU A 65 4.66 -2.71 5.25
C LEU A 65 3.56 -2.94 6.26
N ARG A 66 2.42 -2.29 6.03
CA ARG A 66 1.22 -2.53 6.81
C ARG A 66 0.35 -3.52 6.05
N LEU A 67 0.00 -4.60 6.72
CA LEU A 67 -0.89 -5.65 6.24
C LEU A 67 -2.19 -5.55 7.03
N LYS A 68 -3.30 -5.35 6.33
CA LYS A 68 -4.64 -5.31 6.93
C LYS A 68 -5.38 -6.58 6.54
N GLY A 69 -6.07 -7.21 7.48
CA GLY A 69 -6.69 -8.50 7.22
C GLY A 69 -7.47 -9.06 8.39
N GLN A 70 -7.85 -10.33 8.27
CA GLN A 70 -8.56 -11.08 9.28
C GLN A 70 -7.78 -12.33 9.66
N MET A 71 -7.92 -12.74 10.91
CA MET A 71 -7.40 -14.01 11.42
C MET A 71 -8.50 -15.06 11.28
N LEU A 72 -8.17 -16.22 10.73
CA LEU A 72 -9.07 -17.36 10.59
C LEU A 72 -8.49 -18.55 11.35
N SER A 73 -9.26 -19.08 12.29
CA SER A 73 -8.91 -20.32 12.98
C SER A 73 -9.22 -21.52 12.07
N ILE A 74 -8.29 -22.47 11.99
CA ILE A 74 -8.46 -23.75 11.30
C ILE A 74 -8.38 -24.85 12.37
N PRO A 75 -9.52 -25.20 13.00
CA PRO A 75 -9.56 -26.08 14.18
C PRO A 75 -8.94 -27.45 13.96
N GLU A 76 -9.01 -27.98 12.73
CA GLU A 76 -8.49 -29.30 12.36
C GLU A 76 -6.97 -29.39 12.45
N THR A 77 -6.28 -28.26 12.37
CA THR A 77 -4.81 -28.19 12.34
C THR A 77 -4.22 -27.38 13.49
N ASP A 78 -5.06 -26.80 14.36
CA ASP A 78 -4.67 -25.87 15.42
C ASP A 78 -3.82 -24.70 14.88
N LEU A 79 -4.19 -24.23 13.67
CA LEU A 79 -3.51 -23.12 12.99
C LEU A 79 -4.40 -21.89 12.89
N ILE A 80 -3.76 -20.73 12.92
CA ILE A 80 -4.40 -19.45 12.57
C ILE A 80 -3.81 -18.97 11.25
N MET A 81 -4.69 -18.71 10.29
CA MET A 81 -4.35 -18.14 9.00
C MET A 81 -4.65 -16.64 9.01
N PHE A 82 -3.66 -15.81 8.71
CA PHE A 82 -3.84 -14.39 8.50
C PHE A 82 -4.07 -14.09 7.01
N VAL A 83 -5.32 -13.86 6.62
CA VAL A 83 -5.67 -13.45 5.26
C VAL A 83 -5.66 -11.94 5.22
N CYS A 84 -4.75 -11.37 4.43
CA CYS A 84 -4.48 -9.93 4.44
C CYS A 84 -4.10 -9.38 3.08
N TYR A 85 -4.17 -8.05 2.99
CA TYR A 85 -3.77 -7.26 1.85
C TYR A 85 -2.86 -6.11 2.30
N PRO A 86 -1.94 -5.63 1.43
CA PRO A 86 -1.06 -4.53 1.76
C PRO A 86 -1.83 -3.20 1.76
N SER A 87 -1.57 -2.37 2.77
CA SER A 87 -2.08 -1.00 2.82
C SER A 87 -1.14 -0.10 2.00
N VAL A 88 -1.51 0.13 0.75
CA VAL A 88 -0.77 0.96 -0.23
C VAL A 88 -1.68 2.04 -0.82
N MET A 89 -1.09 3.17 -1.20
CA MET A 89 -1.86 4.32 -1.69
C MET A 89 -1.87 4.47 -3.21
N ASN A 90 -0.74 4.20 -3.88
CA ASN A 90 -0.53 4.41 -5.32
C ASN A 90 0.50 3.42 -5.88
N LEU A 91 0.77 3.48 -7.19
CA LEU A 91 1.72 2.55 -7.83
C LEU A 91 3.16 2.81 -7.38
N ASP A 92 3.53 4.06 -7.13
CA ASP A 92 4.87 4.41 -6.65
C ASP A 92 5.16 3.76 -5.27
N ASP A 93 4.20 3.77 -4.36
CA ASP A 93 4.31 3.13 -3.04
C ASP A 93 4.47 1.61 -3.15
N LEU A 94 3.74 0.96 -4.07
CA LEU A 94 3.92 -0.47 -4.36
C LEU A 94 5.34 -0.77 -4.84
N VAL A 95 5.81 -0.04 -5.86
CA VAL A 95 7.12 -0.26 -6.49
C VAL A 95 8.24 -0.03 -5.48
N ARG A 96 8.17 1.04 -4.69
CA ARG A 96 9.18 1.35 -3.66
C ARG A 96 9.29 0.29 -2.57
N ARG A 97 8.19 -0.42 -2.29
CA ARG A 97 8.14 -1.55 -1.34
C ARG A 97 8.40 -2.92 -1.99
N GLY A 98 8.77 -2.99 -3.27
CA GLY A 98 9.05 -4.25 -3.97
C GLY A 98 7.81 -5.10 -4.29
N LEU A 99 6.64 -4.48 -4.27
CA LEU A 99 5.36 -5.08 -4.61
C LEU A 99 4.95 -4.68 -6.03
N TYR A 100 4.13 -5.53 -6.64
CA TYR A 100 3.55 -5.32 -7.96
C TYR A 100 2.04 -5.26 -7.86
N ILE A 101 1.40 -4.58 -8.81
CA ILE A 101 -0.06 -4.57 -8.92
C ILE A 101 -0.63 -5.99 -9.10
N SER A 102 0.14 -6.91 -9.69
CA SER A 102 -0.22 -8.32 -9.84
C SER A 102 -0.23 -9.11 -8.53
N ASP A 103 0.41 -8.61 -7.47
CA ASP A 103 0.33 -9.22 -6.14
C ASP A 103 -1.00 -8.89 -5.43
N ILE A 104 -1.76 -7.90 -5.93
CA ILE A 104 -3.11 -7.59 -5.44
C ILE A 104 -4.13 -8.34 -6.32
N PRO A 105 -4.98 -9.21 -5.73
CA PRO A 105 -5.99 -9.95 -6.49
C PRO A 105 -6.92 -9.02 -7.28
N VAL A 106 -7.36 -9.47 -8.45
CA VAL A 106 -8.25 -8.69 -9.34
C VAL A 106 -9.60 -8.31 -8.72
N HIS A 107 -10.03 -9.06 -7.70
CA HIS A 107 -11.29 -8.85 -6.99
C HIS A 107 -11.12 -8.03 -5.70
N ASP A 108 -9.89 -7.67 -5.33
CA ASP A 108 -9.61 -6.86 -4.15
C ASP A 108 -9.81 -5.38 -4.48
N ALA A 109 -10.70 -4.71 -3.74
CA ALA A 109 -11.01 -3.30 -3.94
C ALA A 109 -9.78 -2.37 -3.81
N THR A 110 -8.73 -2.80 -3.09
CA THR A 110 -7.47 -2.05 -2.96
C THR A 110 -6.79 -1.85 -4.32
N ARG A 111 -6.96 -2.81 -5.25
CA ARG A 111 -6.42 -2.71 -6.61
C ARG A 111 -7.05 -1.54 -7.36
N ASP A 112 -8.38 -1.44 -7.30
CA ASP A 112 -9.13 -0.36 -7.95
C ASP A 112 -8.78 1.00 -7.33
N LEU A 113 -8.66 1.06 -5.99
CA LEU A 113 -8.24 2.27 -5.29
C LEU A 113 -6.86 2.77 -5.74
N VAL A 114 -5.89 1.87 -5.90
CA VAL A 114 -4.55 2.21 -6.38
C VAL A 114 -4.62 2.74 -7.82
N LEU A 115 -5.36 2.07 -8.72
CA LEU A 115 -5.48 2.52 -10.11
C LEU A 115 -6.23 3.85 -10.25
N MET A 116 -7.27 4.06 -9.44
CA MET A 116 -7.99 5.33 -9.37
C MET A 116 -7.08 6.46 -8.89
N SER A 117 -6.17 6.22 -7.94
CA SER A 117 -5.23 7.23 -7.46
C SER A 117 -4.32 7.76 -8.59
N GLU A 118 -3.85 6.88 -9.47
CA GLU A 118 -3.04 7.25 -10.64
C GLU A 118 -3.85 8.02 -11.67
N GLN A 119 -5.10 7.61 -11.90
CA GLN A 119 -6.00 8.32 -12.79
C GLN A 119 -6.26 9.75 -12.28
N PHE A 120 -6.56 9.90 -10.99
CA PHE A 120 -6.75 11.22 -10.39
C PHE A 120 -5.49 12.09 -10.49
N GLU A 121 -4.30 11.51 -10.29
CA GLU A 121 -3.06 12.26 -10.44
C GLU A 121 -2.83 12.71 -11.89
N ALA A 122 -3.13 11.87 -12.87
CA ALA A 122 -3.03 12.19 -14.29
C ALA A 122 -4.03 13.30 -14.69
N ASP A 123 -5.30 13.17 -14.29
CA ASP A 123 -6.36 14.14 -14.56
C ASP A 123 -6.05 15.49 -13.90
N TYR A 124 -5.51 15.48 -12.69
CA TYR A 124 -5.06 16.69 -12.00
C TYR A 124 -3.91 17.39 -12.75
N LYS A 125 -2.90 16.63 -13.20
CA LYS A 125 -1.78 17.17 -14.01
C LYS A 125 -2.29 17.78 -15.32
N LEU A 126 -3.24 17.12 -15.99
CA LEU A 126 -3.83 17.62 -17.23
C LEU A 126 -4.60 18.92 -17.00
N THR A 127 -5.47 18.95 -15.99
CA THR A 127 -6.27 20.13 -15.63
C THR A 127 -5.38 21.33 -15.33
N ARG A 128 -4.33 21.15 -14.52
CA ARG A 128 -3.37 22.20 -14.20
C ARG A 128 -2.65 22.73 -15.45
N ASN A 129 -2.29 21.85 -16.38
CA ASN A 129 -1.66 22.28 -17.63
C ASN A 129 -2.62 23.08 -18.51
N LEU A 130 -3.90 22.70 -18.57
CA LEU A 130 -4.93 23.44 -19.30
C LEU A 130 -5.15 24.84 -18.71
N GLU A 131 -5.17 24.97 -17.38
CA GLU A 131 -5.27 26.27 -16.69
C GLU A 131 -4.08 27.16 -17.07
N LEU A 132 -2.84 26.67 -16.93
CA LEU A 132 -1.63 27.42 -17.27
C LEU A 132 -1.58 27.85 -18.75
N LEU A 133 -2.03 26.98 -19.67
CA LEU A 133 -2.08 27.30 -21.10
C LEU A 133 -3.16 28.33 -21.41
N THR A 134 -4.32 28.24 -20.74
CA THR A 134 -5.42 29.21 -20.90
C THR A 134 -4.99 30.59 -20.42
N ASP A 135 -4.31 30.68 -19.28
CA ASP A 135 -3.77 31.95 -18.75
C ASP A 135 -2.76 32.57 -19.72
N LYS A 136 -1.82 31.79 -20.25
CA LYS A 136 -0.84 32.25 -21.25
C LYS A 136 -1.52 32.70 -22.55
N LEU A 137 -2.54 31.98 -23.00
CA LEU A 137 -3.30 32.32 -24.20
C LEU A 137 -4.04 33.64 -24.02
N GLN A 138 -4.69 33.85 -22.87
CA GLN A 138 -5.34 35.13 -22.54
C GLN A 138 -4.34 36.30 -22.47
N GLN A 139 -3.17 36.09 -21.85
CA GLN A 139 -2.11 37.10 -21.82
C GLN A 139 -1.63 37.46 -23.23
N THR A 140 -1.40 36.46 -24.08
CA THR A 140 -0.94 36.66 -25.46
C THR A 140 -1.99 37.42 -26.29
N TYR A 141 -3.28 37.10 -26.11
CA TYR A 141 -4.36 37.81 -26.79
C TYR A 141 -4.40 39.30 -26.42
N ARG A 142 -4.24 39.62 -25.11
CA ARG A 142 -4.20 41.01 -24.63
C ARG A 142 -3.01 41.79 -25.20
N LEU A 143 -1.84 41.15 -25.32
CA LEU A 143 -0.66 41.78 -25.93
C LEU A 143 -0.89 42.06 -27.43
N LEU A 144 -1.45 41.11 -28.16
CA LEU A 144 -1.75 41.25 -29.58
C LEU A 144 -2.78 42.37 -29.84
N ASP A 145 -3.82 42.48 -29.02
CA ASP A 145 -4.79 43.58 -29.12
C ASP A 145 -4.15 44.94 -28.82
N GLY A 146 -3.23 45.00 -27.86
CA GLY A 146 -2.45 46.21 -27.58
C GLY A 146 -1.53 46.62 -28.73
N GLU A 147 -0.95 45.65 -29.45
CA GLU A 147 -0.13 45.92 -30.64
C GLU A 147 -0.97 46.41 -31.83
N LYS A 148 -2.18 45.87 -32.03
CA LYS A 148 -3.09 46.32 -33.09
C LYS A 148 -3.62 47.74 -32.90
N GLN A 149 -3.62 48.26 -31.68
CA GLN A 149 -4.06 49.62 -31.36
C GLN A 149 -2.93 50.67 -31.45
N LYS A 150 -1.69 50.25 -31.72
CA LYS A 150 -0.57 51.14 -32.06
C LYS A 150 -0.47 51.36 -33.57
#